data_AF-A0A372NX38-F1
#
_entry.id   AF-A0A372NX38-F1
#
_cell.length_a   1.000
_cell.length_b   1.000
_cell.length_c   1.000
_cell.angle_alpha   90.00
_cell.angle_beta   90.00
_cell.angle_gamma   90.00
#
_symmetry.space_group_name_H-M   'P 1'
#
loop_
_entity.id
_entity.type
_entity.pdbx_description
1 polymer ?
#
loop_
_entity_poly.entity_id
_entity_poly.type
_entity_poly.pdbx_seq_one_letter_code
_entity_poly.pdbx_strand_id
1 'polypeptide(L)'
;MINSPEGQHILSRLKNELPGHFHYHNADHTIDVYNAAKGIAEKESINAEDARLLLVAALYHDSGYLNRVKEHERASCDIARETLPDFGYTEDEINRICAIIMATQLPQQPADHLEQIICDADLDYLGRADFVSTGDNLFAEMKAMGSIHDKKAWDALQITFLEQHRYFTKTSVENREPKKQENLRDLQNTIPIAEMSTAPTAKSIITDTIYTIAGILFCGFALKSFLIPNAFFDGGVTGISLLIHELYHFNIAYVIILANIPFIIMGMFQVNKTFALRTLLAIIGLGLCILYVPYPDKITSDKLLVSIFGGVFMGTGIGMAIRGGCALDGIEVLALYTGKRISFTISEIILGINIVIFLIAAFEVGFTTSLYSIITYFTASRMINFVIEGLEEYTGVTIISGQNQAIKEMLVMQLGRGITIYKGERGFLKESFDVHHPVDIVFTVVTRLELRRLKDMVHEIDPKAFIFTSIIKEAAGGVLKRRARH
;
A
#
# COMPACT_ATOMS: atom_id res chain seq x y z
N MET A 1 -26.38 -16.87 25.67
CA MET A 1 -25.18 -17.62 25.26
C MET A 1 -23.89 -17.13 25.93
N ILE A 2 -23.76 -15.91 26.49
CA ILE A 2 -22.51 -15.56 27.22
C ILE A 2 -22.15 -16.57 28.32
N ASN A 3 -23.15 -17.04 29.08
CA ASN A 3 -22.97 -18.02 30.15
C ASN A 3 -23.11 -19.49 29.68
N SER A 4 -23.27 -19.73 28.37
CA SER A 4 -23.32 -21.10 27.88
C SER A 4 -21.90 -21.67 27.73
N PRO A 5 -21.72 -23.01 27.72
CA PRO A 5 -20.40 -23.63 27.69
C PRO A 5 -19.50 -23.14 26.53
N GLU A 6 -20.07 -23.01 25.33
CA GLU A 6 -19.38 -22.52 24.13
C GLU A 6 -19.00 -21.03 24.22
N GLY A 7 -19.82 -20.22 24.89
CA GLY A 7 -19.53 -18.80 25.12
C GLY A 7 -18.45 -18.59 26.17
N GLN A 8 -18.51 -19.33 27.27
CA GLN A 8 -17.46 -19.32 28.29
C GLN A 8 -16.12 -19.82 27.74
N HIS A 9 -16.16 -20.86 26.90
CA HIS A 9 -14.97 -21.38 26.23
C HIS A 9 -14.27 -20.27 25.44
N ILE A 10 -14.96 -19.64 24.49
CA ILE A 10 -14.32 -18.67 23.60
C ILE A 10 -13.91 -17.37 24.31
N LEU A 11 -14.76 -16.87 25.22
CA LEU A 11 -14.44 -15.67 26.00
C LEU A 11 -13.24 -15.90 26.94
N SER A 12 -13.07 -17.11 27.48
CA SER A 12 -11.90 -17.43 28.30
C SER A 12 -10.61 -17.41 27.47
N ARG A 13 -10.65 -17.91 26.23
CA ARG A 13 -9.52 -17.88 25.32
C ARG A 13 -9.14 -16.45 24.95
N LEU A 14 -10.12 -15.64 24.53
CA LEU A 14 -9.90 -14.23 24.23
C LEU A 14 -9.31 -13.44 25.42
N LYS A 15 -9.66 -13.78 26.66
CA LYS A 15 -9.10 -13.12 27.86
C LYS A 15 -7.67 -13.57 28.19
N ASN A 16 -7.34 -14.83 27.95
CA ASN A 16 -6.11 -15.43 28.45
C ASN A 16 -5.01 -15.58 27.39
N GLU A 17 -5.39 -15.72 26.12
CA GLU A 17 -4.48 -16.03 25.02
C GLU A 17 -4.21 -14.83 24.09
N LEU A 18 -5.09 -13.82 24.10
CA LEU A 18 -4.95 -12.68 23.21
C LEU A 18 -3.79 -11.75 23.63
N PRO A 19 -2.92 -11.31 22.71
CA PRO A 19 -1.84 -10.39 23.04
C PRO A 19 -2.32 -9.07 23.65
N GLY A 20 -1.60 -8.54 24.64
CA GLY A 20 -2.01 -7.32 25.37
C GLY A 20 -2.03 -6.01 24.58
N HIS A 21 -1.67 -6.03 23.28
CA HIS A 21 -1.77 -4.87 22.39
C HIS A 21 -3.15 -4.77 21.69
N PHE A 22 -4.02 -5.78 21.82
CA PHE A 22 -5.40 -5.73 21.33
C PHE A 22 -6.29 -4.96 22.32
N HIS A 23 -6.32 -3.64 22.13
CA HIS A 23 -7.08 -2.72 22.97
C HIS A 23 -8.57 -2.66 22.60
N TYR A 24 -8.93 -3.01 21.36
CA TYR A 24 -10.30 -3.02 20.86
C TYR A 24 -10.81 -4.44 20.63
N HIS A 25 -10.17 -5.24 19.77
CA HIS A 25 -10.66 -6.58 19.41
C HIS A 25 -10.38 -7.62 20.50
N ASN A 26 -11.06 -7.49 21.64
CA ASN A 26 -10.88 -8.31 22.83
C ASN A 26 -12.22 -8.86 23.35
N ALA A 27 -12.18 -9.57 24.48
CA ALA A 27 -13.37 -10.19 25.06
C ALA A 27 -14.46 -9.19 25.46
N ASP A 28 -14.12 -7.94 25.82
CA ASP A 28 -15.11 -6.93 26.17
C ASP A 28 -15.84 -6.43 24.92
N HIS A 29 -15.12 -6.22 23.80
CA HIS A 29 -15.74 -5.95 22.49
C HIS A 29 -16.64 -7.11 22.06
N THR A 30 -16.19 -8.36 22.19
CA THR A 30 -17.01 -9.53 21.86
C THR A 30 -18.33 -9.57 22.67
N ILE A 31 -18.28 -9.23 23.95
CA ILE A 31 -19.48 -9.14 24.80
C ILE A 31 -20.38 -7.97 24.36
N ASP A 32 -19.80 -6.83 23.98
CA ASP A 32 -20.52 -5.67 23.49
C ASP A 32 -21.29 -5.99 22.19
N VAL A 33 -20.61 -6.58 21.20
CA VAL A 33 -21.22 -7.04 19.94
C VAL A 33 -22.32 -8.07 20.19
N TYR A 34 -22.11 -9.03 21.10
CA TYR A 34 -23.15 -9.97 21.50
C TYR A 34 -24.41 -9.26 22.05
N ASN A 35 -24.22 -8.27 22.92
CA ASN A 35 -25.35 -7.56 23.53
C ASN A 35 -26.09 -6.69 22.51
N ALA A 36 -25.35 -6.04 21.59
CA ALA A 36 -25.92 -5.29 20.49
C ALA A 36 -26.72 -6.22 19.55
N ALA A 37 -26.13 -7.34 19.11
CA ALA A 37 -26.79 -8.32 18.26
C ALA A 37 -28.07 -8.87 18.89
N LYS A 38 -28.03 -9.17 20.21
CA LYS A 38 -29.21 -9.60 20.96
C LYS A 38 -30.32 -8.53 20.93
N GLY A 39 -29.98 -7.28 21.25
CA GLY A 39 -30.95 -6.20 21.31
C GLY A 39 -31.55 -5.84 19.95
N ILE A 40 -30.76 -5.94 18.86
CA ILE A 40 -31.24 -5.74 17.50
C ILE A 40 -32.16 -6.91 17.10
N ALA A 41 -31.74 -8.16 17.34
CA ALA A 41 -32.54 -9.34 17.01
C ALA A 41 -33.92 -9.37 17.71
N GLU A 42 -34.00 -8.91 18.97
CA GLU A 42 -35.27 -8.78 19.70
C GLU A 42 -36.21 -7.75 19.04
N LYS A 43 -35.68 -6.62 18.57
CA LYS A 43 -36.47 -5.56 17.92
C LYS A 43 -36.87 -5.91 16.49
N GLU A 44 -36.02 -6.63 15.77
CA GLU A 44 -36.30 -7.15 14.43
C GLU A 44 -37.17 -8.44 14.45
N SER A 45 -37.58 -8.89 15.64
CA SER A 45 -38.46 -10.07 15.82
C SER A 45 -37.90 -11.37 15.24
N ILE A 46 -36.59 -11.58 15.38
CA ILE A 46 -35.91 -12.82 14.95
C ILE A 46 -36.38 -14.00 15.81
N ASN A 47 -36.62 -15.15 15.19
CA ASN A 47 -37.04 -16.35 15.91
C ASN A 47 -35.91 -16.90 16.80
N ALA A 48 -36.26 -17.73 17.79
CA ALA A 48 -35.33 -18.19 18.80
C ALA A 48 -34.16 -19.04 18.26
N GLU A 49 -34.38 -19.80 17.20
CA GLU A 49 -33.37 -20.67 16.60
C GLU A 49 -32.31 -19.84 15.85
N ASP A 50 -32.76 -18.94 14.98
CA ASP A 50 -31.89 -18.02 14.26
C ASP A 50 -31.16 -17.06 15.20
N ALA A 51 -31.85 -16.55 16.23
CA ALA A 51 -31.24 -15.70 17.24
C ALA A 51 -30.13 -16.45 17.99
N ARG A 52 -30.29 -17.76 18.25
CA ARG A 52 -29.24 -18.57 18.87
C ARG A 52 -28.00 -18.65 18.00
N LEU A 53 -28.14 -18.93 16.69
CA LEU A 53 -27.02 -19.01 15.75
C LEU A 53 -26.31 -17.65 15.60
N LEU A 54 -27.07 -16.56 15.47
CA LEU A 54 -26.54 -15.20 15.43
C LEU A 54 -25.72 -14.86 16.68
N LEU A 55 -26.23 -15.20 17.86
CA LEU A 55 -25.56 -14.90 19.12
C LEU A 55 -24.29 -15.73 19.34
N VAL A 56 -24.21 -16.93 18.77
CA VAL A 56 -22.98 -17.73 18.77
C VAL A 56 -21.98 -17.14 17.78
N ALA A 57 -22.43 -16.74 16.59
CA ALA A 57 -21.59 -16.02 15.63
C ALA A 57 -20.99 -14.74 16.26
N ALA A 58 -21.79 -13.96 16.98
CA ALA A 58 -21.33 -12.78 17.71
C ALA A 58 -20.25 -13.10 18.76
N LEU A 59 -20.30 -14.26 19.43
CA LEU A 59 -19.27 -14.66 20.39
C LEU A 59 -17.97 -15.12 19.72
N TYR A 60 -18.04 -15.57 18.46
CA TYR A 60 -16.90 -16.15 17.74
C TYR A 60 -16.31 -15.21 16.68
N HIS A 61 -16.98 -14.13 16.27
CA HIS A 61 -16.61 -13.32 15.11
C HIS A 61 -15.14 -12.86 15.10
N ASP A 62 -14.61 -12.47 16.27
CA ASP A 62 -13.24 -12.00 16.46
C ASP A 62 -12.27 -13.05 17.03
N SER A 63 -12.72 -14.28 17.25
CA SER A 63 -11.87 -15.34 17.81
C SER A 63 -10.61 -15.62 16.98
N GLY A 64 -10.67 -15.35 15.68
CA GLY A 64 -9.56 -15.50 14.74
C GLY A 64 -8.33 -14.67 15.07
N TYR A 65 -8.47 -13.56 15.82
CA TYR A 65 -7.33 -12.77 16.29
C TYR A 65 -6.39 -13.55 17.23
N LEU A 66 -6.86 -14.65 17.82
CA LEU A 66 -6.01 -15.60 18.56
C LEU A 66 -4.95 -16.26 17.67
N ASN A 67 -5.24 -16.41 16.37
CA ASN A 67 -4.40 -17.13 15.42
C ASN A 67 -3.72 -16.19 14.41
N ARG A 68 -4.46 -15.23 13.83
CA ARG A 68 -3.97 -14.30 12.81
C ARG A 68 -4.84 -13.06 12.67
N VAL A 69 -4.19 -11.90 12.46
CA VAL A 69 -4.85 -10.61 12.19
C VAL A 69 -5.45 -10.57 10.78
N LYS A 70 -4.70 -11.07 9.79
CA LYS A 70 -5.15 -11.08 8.39
C LYS A 70 -6.12 -12.24 8.17
N GLU A 71 -7.27 -11.95 7.57
CA GLU A 71 -8.35 -12.92 7.34
C GLU A 71 -8.80 -13.57 8.67
N HIS A 72 -8.98 -12.74 9.71
CA HIS A 72 -9.36 -13.20 11.04
C HIS A 72 -10.76 -13.81 11.03
N GLU A 73 -11.71 -13.34 10.22
CA GLU A 73 -13.06 -13.89 10.10
C GLU A 73 -13.01 -15.35 9.62
N ARG A 74 -12.10 -15.66 8.69
CA ARG A 74 -11.87 -17.04 8.24
C ARG A 74 -11.24 -17.88 9.36
N ALA A 75 -10.29 -17.31 10.11
CA ALA A 75 -9.71 -17.98 11.27
C ALA A 75 -10.74 -18.22 12.39
N SER A 76 -11.69 -17.29 12.58
CA SER A 76 -12.83 -17.44 13.50
C SER A 76 -13.73 -18.59 13.07
N CYS A 77 -13.98 -18.73 11.77
CA CYS A 77 -14.70 -19.88 11.22
C CYS A 77 -13.94 -21.20 11.43
N ASP A 78 -12.61 -21.20 11.29
CA ASP A 78 -11.78 -22.38 11.56
C ASP A 78 -11.90 -22.80 13.04
N ILE A 79 -11.82 -21.84 13.97
CA ILE A 79 -12.02 -22.07 15.41
C ILE A 79 -13.44 -22.58 15.69
N ALA A 80 -14.47 -21.96 15.11
CA ALA A 80 -15.85 -22.37 15.28
C ALA A 80 -16.10 -23.81 14.79
N ARG A 81 -15.49 -24.20 13.65
CA ARG A 81 -15.57 -25.58 13.13
C ARG A 81 -14.86 -26.59 14.02
N GLU A 82 -13.78 -26.17 14.67
CA GLU A 82 -13.04 -27.02 15.60
C GLU A 82 -13.79 -27.22 16.92
N THR A 83 -14.39 -26.16 17.48
CA THR A 83 -14.89 -26.19 18.88
C THR A 83 -16.40 -26.42 19.00
N LEU A 84 -17.22 -25.92 18.06
CA LEU A 84 -18.68 -26.01 18.18
C LEU A 84 -19.26 -27.44 18.10
N PRO A 85 -18.65 -28.42 17.39
CA PRO A 85 -19.12 -29.81 17.44
C PRO A 85 -19.16 -30.39 18.86
N ASP A 86 -18.19 -30.04 19.71
CA ASP A 86 -18.11 -30.51 21.11
C ASP A 86 -19.26 -29.97 21.98
N PHE A 87 -19.93 -28.90 21.53
CA PHE A 87 -21.08 -28.29 22.19
C PHE A 87 -22.42 -28.70 21.54
N GLY A 88 -22.41 -29.65 20.61
CA GLY A 88 -23.61 -30.23 20.01
C GLY A 88 -24.17 -29.47 18.80
N TYR A 89 -23.37 -28.61 18.16
CA TYR A 89 -23.75 -27.95 16.91
C TYR A 89 -23.54 -28.89 15.71
N THR A 90 -24.54 -28.94 14.84
CA THR A 90 -24.47 -29.68 13.57
C THR A 90 -23.62 -28.92 12.54
N GLU A 91 -23.14 -29.63 11.51
CA GLU A 91 -22.37 -28.98 10.44
C GLU A 91 -23.15 -27.87 9.73
N ASP A 92 -24.45 -28.03 9.52
CA ASP A 92 -25.30 -27.02 8.87
C ASP A 92 -25.40 -25.75 9.73
N GLU A 93 -25.56 -25.90 11.04
CA GLU A 93 -25.56 -24.78 11.98
C GLU A 93 -24.20 -24.07 12.03
N ILE A 94 -23.10 -24.83 12.02
CA ILE A 94 -21.75 -24.27 12.01
C ILE A 94 -21.49 -23.53 10.69
N ASN A 95 -21.91 -24.08 9.55
CA ASN A 95 -21.81 -23.40 8.26
C ASN A 95 -22.63 -22.11 8.25
N ARG A 96 -23.81 -22.11 8.88
CA ARG A 96 -24.62 -20.91 9.05
C ARG A 96 -23.94 -19.86 9.95
N ILE A 97 -23.37 -20.27 11.08
CA ILE A 97 -22.58 -19.40 11.97
C ILE A 97 -21.39 -18.80 11.22
N CYS A 98 -20.68 -19.61 10.44
CA CYS A 98 -19.55 -19.14 9.63
C CYS A 98 -20.00 -18.11 8.58
N ALA A 99 -21.16 -18.29 7.94
CA ALA A 99 -21.68 -17.30 7.00
C ALA A 99 -21.94 -15.94 7.68
N ILE A 100 -22.52 -15.98 8.89
CA ILE A 100 -22.75 -14.78 9.72
C ILE A 100 -21.42 -14.12 10.10
N ILE A 101 -20.42 -14.88 10.57
CA ILE A 101 -19.08 -14.34 10.89
C ILE A 101 -18.43 -13.71 9.65
N MET A 102 -18.46 -14.38 8.49
CA MET A 102 -17.84 -13.88 7.28
C MET A 102 -18.48 -12.56 6.78
N ALA A 103 -19.73 -12.28 7.14
CA ALA A 103 -20.39 -11.03 6.77
C ALA A 103 -19.78 -9.79 7.43
N THR A 104 -19.10 -9.93 8.58
CA THR A 104 -18.43 -8.80 9.27
C THR A 104 -17.20 -8.29 8.50
N GLN A 105 -16.69 -9.07 7.54
CA GLN A 105 -15.54 -8.70 6.73
C GLN A 105 -15.78 -7.39 5.96
N LEU A 106 -14.84 -6.45 6.10
CA LEU A 106 -14.91 -5.17 5.40
C LEU A 106 -14.44 -5.26 3.93
N PRO A 107 -15.15 -4.64 2.97
CA PRO A 107 -16.44 -3.96 3.12
C PRO A 107 -17.60 -4.95 3.29
N GLN A 108 -18.47 -4.69 4.27
CA GLN A 108 -19.61 -5.56 4.61
C GLN A 108 -20.60 -5.70 3.44
N GLN A 109 -20.94 -6.93 3.09
CA GLN A 109 -21.91 -7.29 2.06
C GLN A 109 -22.86 -8.39 2.55
N PRO A 110 -23.71 -8.10 3.56
CA PRO A 110 -24.60 -9.11 4.13
C PRO A 110 -25.63 -9.60 3.10
N ALA A 111 -25.76 -10.92 2.98
CA ALA A 111 -26.65 -11.58 2.04
C ALA A 111 -28.10 -11.69 2.55
N ASP A 112 -28.28 -11.73 3.87
CA ASP A 112 -29.59 -11.87 4.51
C ASP A 112 -29.69 -11.10 5.83
N HIS A 113 -30.83 -11.25 6.49
CA HIS A 113 -31.18 -10.45 7.65
C HIS A 113 -30.33 -10.74 8.90
N LEU A 114 -29.86 -11.97 9.14
CA LEU A 114 -28.98 -12.23 10.29
C LEU A 114 -27.59 -11.64 10.06
N GLU A 115 -27.12 -11.72 8.81
CA GLU A 115 -25.87 -11.09 8.39
C GLU A 115 -25.94 -9.56 8.51
N GLN A 116 -27.10 -8.95 8.21
CA GLN A 116 -27.31 -7.52 8.46
C GLN A 116 -27.22 -7.17 9.95
N ILE A 117 -27.79 -8.01 10.81
CA ILE A 117 -27.79 -7.77 12.27
C ILE A 117 -26.38 -7.85 12.83
N ILE A 118 -25.57 -8.84 12.45
CA ILE A 118 -24.19 -8.93 12.97
C ILE A 118 -23.32 -7.77 12.48
N CYS A 119 -23.47 -7.35 11.21
CA CYS A 119 -22.76 -6.19 10.67
C CYS A 119 -23.08 -4.92 11.45
N ASP A 120 -24.36 -4.70 11.74
CA ASP A 120 -24.81 -3.56 12.53
C ASP A 120 -24.38 -3.64 13.99
N ALA A 121 -24.33 -4.84 14.57
CA ALA A 121 -23.92 -5.05 15.95
C ALA A 121 -22.41 -4.81 16.15
N ASP A 122 -21.58 -5.28 15.21
CA ASP A 122 -20.13 -5.13 15.23
C ASP A 122 -19.70 -3.65 15.12
N LEU A 123 -20.47 -2.86 14.38
CA LEU A 123 -20.24 -1.43 14.19
C LEU A 123 -21.24 -0.54 14.95
N ASP A 124 -21.93 -1.07 15.97
CA ASP A 124 -22.96 -0.35 16.74
C ASP A 124 -22.40 0.93 17.39
N TYR A 125 -21.14 0.87 17.85
CA TYR A 125 -20.46 1.96 18.56
C TYR A 125 -20.36 3.26 17.74
N LEU A 126 -20.40 3.17 16.40
CA LEU A 126 -20.33 4.35 15.52
C LEU A 126 -21.50 5.33 15.80
N GLY A 127 -22.65 4.81 16.24
CA GLY A 127 -23.83 5.57 16.59
C GLY A 127 -24.11 5.68 18.08
N ARG A 128 -23.11 5.44 18.95
CA ARG A 128 -23.25 5.56 20.41
C ARG A 128 -22.54 6.78 20.99
N ALA A 129 -22.76 7.01 22.28
CA ALA A 129 -22.16 8.12 23.03
C ALA A 129 -20.70 7.86 23.43
N ASP A 130 -20.30 6.60 23.55
CA ASP A 130 -18.92 6.15 23.83
C ASP A 130 -18.05 6.05 22.56
N PHE A 131 -18.53 6.55 21.43
CA PHE A 131 -17.85 6.51 20.13
C PHE A 131 -16.37 6.95 20.21
N VAL A 132 -16.08 8.04 20.92
CA VAL A 132 -14.71 8.59 21.04
C VAL A 132 -13.81 7.65 21.84
N SER A 133 -14.25 7.19 23.01
CA SER A 133 -13.46 6.28 23.86
C SER A 133 -13.21 4.94 23.20
N THR A 134 -14.23 4.41 22.51
CA THR A 134 -14.14 3.14 21.78
C THR A 134 -13.22 3.28 20.55
N GLY A 135 -13.33 4.40 19.84
CA GLY A 135 -12.39 4.75 18.77
C GLY A 135 -10.95 4.94 19.25
N ASP A 136 -10.73 5.49 20.45
CA ASP A 136 -9.38 5.64 21.02
C ASP A 136 -8.72 4.28 21.34
N ASN A 137 -9.50 3.29 21.77
CA ASN A 137 -9.02 1.92 21.93
C ASN A 137 -8.60 1.31 20.58
N LEU A 138 -9.41 1.48 19.54
CA LEU A 138 -9.09 0.99 18.20
C LEU A 138 -7.86 1.72 17.62
N PHE A 139 -7.74 3.02 17.85
CA PHE A 139 -6.55 3.80 17.48
C PHE A 139 -5.28 3.27 18.18
N ALA A 140 -5.35 3.00 19.49
CA ALA A 140 -4.22 2.47 20.25
C ALA A 140 -3.76 1.12 19.69
N GLU A 141 -4.72 0.24 19.38
CA GLU A 141 -4.43 -1.06 18.77
C GLU A 141 -3.80 -0.93 17.38
N MET A 142 -4.41 -0.15 16.47
CA MET A 142 -3.88 0.08 15.13
C MET A 142 -2.49 0.72 15.15
N LYS A 143 -2.23 1.58 16.14
CA LYS A 143 -0.92 2.19 16.35
C LYS A 143 0.11 1.17 16.82
N ALA A 144 -0.26 0.26 17.72
CA ALA A 144 0.61 -0.82 18.17
C ALA A 144 0.96 -1.79 17.04
N MET A 145 0.03 -2.02 16.10
CA MET A 145 0.24 -2.84 14.90
C MET A 145 1.02 -2.12 13.79
N GLY A 146 1.28 -0.81 13.92
CA GLY A 146 1.97 0.00 12.92
C GLY A 146 1.11 0.42 11.72
N SER A 147 -0.21 0.17 11.76
CA SER A 147 -1.16 0.52 10.69
C SER A 147 -1.49 2.02 10.65
N ILE A 148 -1.30 2.74 11.76
CA ILE A 148 -1.53 4.18 11.84
C ILE A 148 -0.55 4.86 12.80
N HIS A 149 -0.12 6.08 12.49
CA HIS A 149 1.01 6.71 13.19
C HIS A 149 0.61 7.87 14.11
N ASP A 150 -0.42 8.62 13.72
CA ASP A 150 -0.86 9.80 14.45
C ASP A 150 -2.39 9.94 14.45
N LYS A 151 -2.88 10.78 15.38
CA LYS A 151 -4.31 11.01 15.59
C LYS A 151 -4.96 11.67 14.37
N LYS A 152 -4.20 12.45 13.59
CA LYS A 152 -4.73 13.14 12.40
C LYS A 152 -5.07 12.14 11.28
N ALA A 153 -4.16 11.21 11.01
CA ALA A 153 -4.41 10.12 10.07
C ALA A 153 -5.60 9.26 10.53
N TRP A 154 -5.72 9.04 11.84
CA TRP A 154 -6.83 8.32 12.45
C TRP A 154 -8.18 9.04 12.25
N ASP A 155 -8.25 10.33 12.57
CA ASP A 155 -9.49 11.09 12.42
C ASP A 155 -9.93 11.14 10.95
N ALA A 156 -8.98 11.30 10.01
CA ALA A 156 -9.27 11.26 8.57
C ALA A 156 -9.78 9.88 8.11
N LEU A 157 -9.20 8.79 8.63
CA LEU A 157 -9.66 7.43 8.36
C LEU A 157 -11.06 7.19 8.94
N GLN A 158 -11.31 7.64 10.18
CA GLN A 158 -12.63 7.53 10.81
C GLN A 158 -13.71 8.29 10.04
N ILE A 159 -13.43 9.52 9.60
CA ILE A 159 -14.36 10.30 8.77
C ILE A 159 -14.69 9.55 7.49
N THR A 160 -13.67 9.09 6.77
CA THR A 160 -13.85 8.33 5.52
C THR A 160 -14.69 7.06 5.76
N PHE A 161 -14.41 6.35 6.85
CA PHE A 161 -15.13 5.14 7.22
C PHE A 161 -16.60 5.44 7.56
N LEU A 162 -16.88 6.46 8.37
CA LEU A 162 -18.24 6.89 8.73
C LEU A 162 -19.07 7.33 7.51
N GLU A 163 -18.43 8.01 6.54
CA GLU A 163 -19.06 8.46 5.30
C GLU A 163 -19.43 7.29 4.37
N GLN A 164 -18.60 6.25 4.33
CA GLN A 164 -18.82 5.06 3.49
C GLN A 164 -19.73 4.02 4.15
N HIS A 165 -19.72 3.96 5.49
CA HIS A 165 -20.51 3.02 6.28
C HIS A 165 -22.01 3.36 6.23
N ARG A 166 -22.86 2.33 6.28
CA ARG A 166 -24.31 2.44 6.48
C ARG A 166 -24.78 1.30 7.38
N TYR A 167 -25.77 1.58 8.22
CA TYR A 167 -26.50 0.51 8.91
C TYR A 167 -27.47 -0.18 7.95
N PHE A 168 -27.73 -1.47 8.17
CA PHE A 168 -28.54 -2.32 7.29
C PHE A 168 -29.94 -2.58 7.84
N THR A 169 -30.07 -2.84 9.14
CA THR A 169 -31.35 -3.14 9.79
C THR A 169 -32.15 -1.86 10.03
N LYS A 170 -33.48 -2.00 10.06
CA LYS A 170 -34.37 -0.87 10.37
C LYS A 170 -34.07 -0.31 11.77
N THR A 171 -33.85 -1.19 12.73
CA THR A 171 -33.52 -0.85 14.12
C THR A 171 -32.28 0.01 14.23
N SER A 172 -31.17 -0.34 13.58
CA SER A 172 -29.93 0.42 13.68
C SER A 172 -29.98 1.71 12.86
N VAL A 173 -30.64 1.70 11.70
CA VAL A 173 -30.89 2.93 10.94
C VAL A 173 -31.67 3.95 11.78
N GLU A 174 -32.72 3.53 12.50
CA GLU A 174 -33.51 4.44 13.33
C GLU A 174 -32.77 4.87 14.62
N ASN A 175 -32.03 3.95 15.27
CA ASN A 175 -31.47 4.18 16.60
C ASN A 175 -30.01 4.66 16.61
N ARG A 176 -29.25 4.49 15.52
CA ARG A 176 -27.80 4.75 15.46
C ARG A 176 -27.39 5.73 14.38
N GLU A 177 -28.06 5.74 13.22
CA GLU A 177 -27.69 6.67 12.13
C GLU A 177 -27.75 8.14 12.58
N PRO A 178 -28.75 8.64 13.33
CA PRO A 178 -28.78 10.05 13.76
C PRO A 178 -27.56 10.44 14.59
N LYS A 179 -27.16 9.60 15.55
CA LYS A 179 -26.00 9.87 16.42
C LYS A 179 -24.68 9.67 15.69
N LYS A 180 -24.59 8.70 14.77
CA LYS A 180 -23.44 8.54 13.87
C LYS A 180 -23.20 9.80 13.04
N GLN A 181 -24.25 10.42 12.51
CA GLN A 181 -24.16 11.68 11.76
C GLN A 181 -23.79 12.88 12.66
N GLU A 182 -24.13 12.86 13.94
CA GLU A 182 -23.63 13.82 14.93
C GLU A 182 -22.13 13.61 15.19
N ASN A 183 -21.71 12.37 15.48
CA ASN A 183 -20.31 12.01 15.70
C ASN A 183 -19.43 12.37 14.49
N LEU A 184 -19.92 12.13 13.27
CA LEU A 184 -19.26 12.54 12.03
C LEU A 184 -19.08 14.07 11.96
N ARG A 185 -20.13 14.84 12.23
CA ARG A 185 -20.05 16.31 12.24
C ARG A 185 -19.08 16.82 13.30
N ASP A 186 -19.06 16.22 14.49
CA ASP A 186 -18.15 16.61 15.57
C ASP A 186 -16.68 16.34 15.19
N LEU A 187 -16.40 15.19 14.59
CA LEU A 187 -15.07 14.89 14.04
C LEU A 187 -14.68 15.86 12.94
N GLN A 188 -15.58 16.14 12.00
CA GLN A 188 -15.35 17.10 10.92
C GLN A 188 -15.09 18.52 11.46
N ASN A 189 -15.80 18.94 12.50
CA ASN A 189 -15.60 20.26 13.12
C ASN A 189 -14.29 20.36 13.91
N THR A 190 -13.74 19.23 14.37
CA THR A 190 -12.47 19.17 15.09
C THR A 190 -11.27 19.35 14.14
N ILE A 191 -11.45 19.07 12.86
CA ILE A 191 -10.44 19.27 11.81
C ILE A 191 -10.70 20.62 11.12
N PRO A 192 -9.72 21.55 11.04
CA PRO A 192 -9.93 22.81 10.34
C PRO A 192 -10.39 22.55 8.89
N ILE A 193 -11.41 23.28 8.40
CA ILE A 193 -11.98 23.15 7.04
C ILE A 193 -10.90 23.24 5.94
N ALA A 194 -9.78 23.93 6.20
CA ALA A 194 -8.63 23.98 5.30
C ALA A 194 -7.90 22.63 5.11
N GLU A 195 -8.12 21.68 6.01
CA GLU A 195 -7.42 20.39 6.07
C GLU A 195 -8.33 19.18 5.79
N MET A 196 -9.65 19.36 5.70
CA MET A 196 -10.65 18.34 5.32
C MET A 196 -10.85 18.16 3.81
N SER A 197 -10.25 19.03 3.00
CA SER A 197 -10.35 18.91 1.55
C SER A 197 -9.50 17.72 1.06
N THR A 198 -10.15 16.59 0.79
CA THR A 198 -9.64 15.56 -0.14
C THR A 198 -9.56 16.09 -1.57
N ALA A 199 -10.20 17.24 -1.85
CA ALA A 199 -9.93 17.95 -3.09
C ALA A 199 -8.49 18.50 -3.06
N PRO A 200 -7.68 18.22 -4.09
CA PRO A 200 -6.32 18.71 -4.14
C PRO A 200 -6.33 20.24 -3.98
N THR A 201 -5.51 20.74 -3.06
CA THR A 201 -5.33 22.19 -2.89
C THR A 201 -4.99 22.82 -4.25
N ALA A 202 -5.38 24.08 -4.50
CA ALA A 202 -5.06 24.74 -5.77
C ALA A 202 -3.56 24.65 -6.12
N LYS A 203 -2.69 24.69 -5.10
CA LYS A 203 -1.25 24.47 -5.23
C LYS A 203 -0.89 23.04 -5.68
N SER A 204 -1.56 22.02 -5.14
CA SER A 204 -1.41 20.63 -5.59
C SER A 204 -1.91 20.45 -7.02
N ILE A 205 -3.08 20.98 -7.38
CA ILE A 205 -3.60 20.90 -8.76
C ILE A 205 -2.61 21.50 -9.76
N ILE A 206 -2.09 22.70 -9.46
CA ILE A 206 -1.11 23.37 -10.32
C ILE A 206 0.16 22.53 -10.44
N THR A 207 0.67 22.03 -9.31
CA THR A 207 1.90 21.23 -9.27
C THR A 207 1.74 19.96 -10.09
N ASP A 208 0.64 19.23 -9.90
CA ASP A 208 0.38 18.02 -10.66
C ASP A 208 0.21 18.31 -12.15
N THR A 209 -0.49 19.39 -12.51
CA THR A 209 -0.70 19.79 -13.90
C THR A 209 0.63 20.12 -14.58
N ILE A 210 1.54 20.81 -13.87
CA ILE A 210 2.90 21.08 -14.35
C ILE A 210 3.65 19.77 -14.62
N TYR A 211 3.59 18.83 -13.68
CA TYR A 211 4.22 17.52 -13.85
C TYR A 211 3.62 16.74 -15.02
N THR A 212 2.29 16.72 -15.19
CA THR A 212 1.62 16.08 -16.32
C THR A 212 2.04 16.70 -17.66
N ILE A 213 2.04 18.04 -17.78
CA ILE A 213 2.43 18.72 -19.02
C ILE A 213 3.90 18.48 -19.33
N ALA A 214 4.78 18.58 -18.34
CA ALA A 214 6.20 18.27 -18.52
C ALA A 214 6.38 16.82 -18.97
N GLY A 215 5.65 15.89 -18.35
CA GLY A 215 5.64 14.47 -18.72
C GLY A 215 5.29 14.24 -20.18
N ILE A 216 4.19 14.85 -20.63
CA ILE A 216 3.73 14.80 -22.03
C ILE A 216 4.81 15.32 -22.98
N LEU A 217 5.43 16.47 -22.67
CA LEU A 217 6.43 17.08 -23.52
C LEU A 217 7.72 16.25 -23.62
N PHE A 218 8.14 15.62 -22.52
CA PHE A 218 9.30 14.75 -22.49
C PHE A 218 9.06 13.43 -23.25
N CYS A 219 7.90 12.79 -23.08
CA CYS A 219 7.53 11.60 -23.85
C CYS A 219 7.39 11.92 -25.35
N GLY A 220 6.74 13.04 -25.68
CA GLY A 220 6.63 13.50 -27.06
C GLY A 220 8.00 13.71 -27.71
N PHE A 221 8.92 14.37 -26.99
CA PHE A 221 10.30 14.57 -27.43
C PHE A 221 11.05 13.25 -27.64
N ALA A 222 10.94 12.30 -26.70
CA ALA A 222 11.57 10.98 -26.80
C ALA A 222 11.07 10.22 -28.02
N LEU A 223 9.75 10.16 -28.22
CA LEU A 223 9.11 9.47 -29.33
C LEU A 223 9.51 10.07 -30.67
N LYS A 224 9.32 11.39 -30.85
CA LYS A 224 9.53 12.05 -32.15
C LYS A 224 10.99 12.27 -32.51
N SER A 225 11.86 12.52 -31.53
CA SER A 225 13.25 12.92 -31.81
C SER A 225 14.23 11.75 -31.79
N PHE A 226 13.88 10.65 -31.13
CA PHE A 226 14.75 9.48 -30.94
C PHE A 226 14.13 8.18 -31.45
N LEU A 227 12.96 7.79 -30.93
CA LEU A 227 12.46 6.42 -31.10
C LEU A 227 11.87 6.16 -32.49
N ILE A 228 10.86 6.93 -32.89
CA ILE A 228 10.14 6.76 -34.17
C ILE A 228 11.10 6.87 -35.36
N PRO A 229 11.96 7.91 -35.50
CA PRO A 229 12.81 8.06 -36.69
C PRO A 229 13.90 7.00 -36.84
N ASN A 230 14.16 6.22 -35.79
CA ASN A 230 15.17 5.17 -35.78
C ASN A 230 14.57 3.76 -35.67
N ALA A 231 13.23 3.63 -35.73
CA ALA A 231 12.49 2.38 -35.57
C ALA A 231 12.83 1.65 -34.26
N PHE A 232 12.98 2.42 -33.18
CA PHE A 232 13.22 1.90 -31.84
C PHE A 232 11.92 1.69 -31.09
N PHE A 233 11.91 0.64 -30.28
CA PHE A 233 10.77 0.27 -29.46
C PHE A 233 11.04 0.58 -27.99
N ASP A 234 9.98 0.95 -27.28
CA ASP A 234 9.96 0.96 -25.82
C ASP A 234 9.19 -0.29 -25.34
N GLY A 235 9.12 -0.50 -24.03
CA GLY A 235 8.20 -1.47 -23.43
C GLY A 235 6.77 -0.95 -23.35
N GLY A 236 5.90 -1.76 -22.77
CA GLY A 236 4.56 -1.32 -22.40
C GLY A 236 3.60 -1.16 -23.59
N VAL A 237 2.54 -0.40 -23.37
CA VAL A 237 1.55 -0.06 -24.39
C VAL A 237 2.15 0.86 -25.44
N THR A 238 3.13 1.68 -25.05
CA THR A 238 3.91 2.50 -25.97
C THR A 238 4.68 1.62 -26.97
N GLY A 239 5.32 0.55 -26.48
CA GLY A 239 5.98 -0.47 -27.31
C GLY A 239 5.04 -1.13 -28.32
N ILE A 240 3.85 -1.56 -27.86
CA ILE A 240 2.81 -2.12 -28.73
C ILE A 240 2.39 -1.09 -29.79
N SER A 241 2.25 0.17 -29.39
CA SER A 241 1.84 1.24 -30.30
C SER A 241 2.89 1.56 -31.36
N LEU A 242 4.17 1.55 -30.99
CA LEU A 242 5.31 1.67 -31.91
C LEU A 242 5.36 0.49 -32.87
N LEU A 243 5.12 -0.74 -32.40
CA LEU A 243 5.08 -1.93 -33.25
C LEU A 243 3.96 -1.87 -34.29
N ILE A 244 2.75 -1.48 -33.88
CA ILE A 244 1.63 -1.31 -34.80
C ILE A 244 1.91 -0.18 -35.80
N HIS A 245 2.51 0.92 -35.36
CA HIS A 245 2.93 2.02 -36.23
C HIS A 245 3.92 1.55 -37.30
N GLU A 246 4.92 0.77 -36.91
CA GLU A 246 5.95 0.27 -37.83
C GLU A 246 5.37 -0.74 -38.84
N LEU A 247 4.52 -1.67 -38.38
CA LEU A 247 3.93 -2.73 -39.20
C LEU A 247 2.86 -2.24 -40.17
N TYR A 248 1.98 -1.34 -39.73
CA TYR A 248 0.78 -0.94 -40.48
C TYR A 248 0.82 0.51 -40.96
N HIS A 249 1.87 1.26 -40.61
CA HIS A 249 2.03 2.69 -40.94
C HIS A 249 0.89 3.59 -40.44
N PHE A 250 0.11 3.12 -39.45
CA PHE A 250 -0.91 3.92 -38.80
C PHE A 250 -0.26 5.01 -37.96
N ASN A 251 -0.85 6.22 -37.96
CA ASN A 251 -0.29 7.32 -37.20
C ASN A 251 -0.30 6.99 -35.69
N ILE A 252 0.90 6.94 -35.11
CA ILE A 252 1.14 6.55 -33.72
C ILE A 252 0.31 7.35 -32.71
N ALA A 253 -0.02 8.62 -33.01
CA ALA A 253 -0.83 9.45 -32.12
C ALA A 253 -2.21 8.84 -31.86
N TYR A 254 -2.81 8.21 -32.86
CA TYR A 254 -4.10 7.52 -32.71
C TYR A 254 -3.93 6.13 -32.09
N VAL A 255 -2.88 5.42 -32.48
CA VAL A 255 -2.59 4.07 -31.98
C VAL A 255 -2.36 4.08 -30.47
N ILE A 256 -1.55 5.03 -29.96
CA ILE A 256 -1.30 5.18 -28.51
C ILE A 256 -2.59 5.39 -27.74
N ILE A 257 -3.50 6.24 -28.23
CA ILE A 257 -4.78 6.49 -27.57
C ILE A 257 -5.61 5.19 -27.52
N LEU A 258 -5.76 4.52 -28.67
CA LEU A 258 -6.58 3.31 -28.78
C LEU A 258 -6.02 2.14 -27.97
N ALA A 259 -4.71 1.91 -28.04
CA ALA A 259 -4.04 0.81 -27.34
C ALA A 259 -4.12 0.97 -25.82
N ASN A 260 -4.22 2.20 -25.32
CA ASN A 260 -4.34 2.47 -23.89
C ASN A 260 -5.77 2.37 -23.33
N ILE A 261 -6.82 2.39 -24.17
CA ILE A 261 -8.23 2.33 -23.71
C ILE A 261 -8.49 1.18 -22.72
N PRO A 262 -8.06 -0.08 -22.98
CA PRO A 262 -8.29 -1.18 -22.04
C PRO A 262 -7.69 -0.93 -20.65
N PHE A 263 -6.50 -0.34 -20.60
CA PHE A 263 -5.79 -0.04 -19.36
C PHE A 263 -6.38 1.16 -18.62
N ILE A 264 -6.90 2.16 -19.35
CA ILE A 264 -7.64 3.29 -18.76
C ILE A 264 -8.93 2.78 -18.10
N ILE A 265 -9.67 1.90 -18.77
CA ILE A 265 -10.87 1.26 -18.22
C ILE A 265 -10.51 0.48 -16.96
N MET A 266 -9.43 -0.31 -17.01
CA MET A 266 -8.92 -1.05 -15.86
C MET A 266 -8.56 -0.12 -14.70
N GLY A 267 -7.86 0.99 -14.97
CA GLY A 267 -7.49 2.00 -13.97
C GLY A 267 -8.68 2.70 -13.32
N MET A 268 -9.81 2.82 -14.03
CA MET A 268 -11.06 3.37 -13.48
C MET A 268 -11.62 2.49 -12.36
N PHE A 269 -11.58 1.17 -12.55
CA PHE A 269 -12.09 0.21 -11.57
C PHE A 269 -11.10 -0.07 -10.43
N GLN A 270 -9.80 0.11 -10.66
CA GLN A 270 -8.76 -0.27 -9.69
C GLN A 270 -8.19 0.87 -8.87
N VAL A 271 -8.04 2.06 -9.45
CA VAL A 271 -7.43 3.21 -8.76
C VAL A 271 -8.54 4.18 -8.34
N ASN A 272 -9.13 4.88 -9.31
CA ASN A 272 -10.35 5.67 -9.18
C ASN A 272 -10.67 6.33 -10.53
N LYS A 273 -11.91 6.87 -10.64
CA LYS A 273 -12.37 7.59 -11.84
C LYS A 273 -11.52 8.82 -12.17
N THR A 274 -11.00 9.52 -11.16
CA THR A 274 -10.19 10.72 -11.33
C THR A 274 -8.85 10.39 -12.00
N PHE A 275 -8.16 9.36 -11.53
CA PHE A 275 -6.92 8.84 -12.13
C PHE A 275 -7.14 8.43 -13.59
N ALA A 276 -8.22 7.69 -13.87
CA ALA A 276 -8.54 7.25 -15.23
C ALA A 276 -8.81 8.43 -16.18
N LEU A 277 -9.55 9.45 -15.73
CA LEU A 277 -9.80 10.65 -16.52
C LEU A 277 -8.51 11.44 -16.77
N ARG A 278 -7.67 11.63 -15.75
CA ARG A 278 -6.38 12.32 -15.89
C ARG A 278 -5.44 11.59 -16.85
N THR A 279 -5.39 10.26 -16.76
CA THR A 279 -4.65 9.36 -17.65
C THR A 279 -5.15 9.48 -19.08
N LEU A 280 -6.46 9.42 -19.32
CA LEU A 280 -7.05 9.63 -20.64
C LEU A 280 -6.68 11.00 -21.23
N LEU A 281 -6.83 12.08 -20.45
CA LEU A 281 -6.49 13.43 -20.88
C LEU A 281 -4.99 13.57 -21.19
N ALA A 282 -4.12 12.94 -20.38
CA ALA A 282 -2.68 12.96 -20.58
C ALA A 282 -2.27 12.21 -21.87
N ILE A 283 -2.88 11.05 -22.13
CA ILE A 283 -2.62 10.23 -23.33
C ILE A 283 -3.14 10.92 -24.59
N ILE A 284 -4.32 11.55 -24.53
CA ILE A 284 -4.81 12.41 -25.63
C ILE A 284 -3.85 13.59 -25.82
N GLY A 285 -3.40 14.21 -24.74
CA GLY A 285 -2.40 15.28 -24.76
C GLY A 285 -1.09 14.85 -25.40
N LEU A 286 -0.61 13.64 -25.12
CA LEU A 286 0.56 13.04 -25.77
C LEU A 286 0.33 12.81 -27.26
N GLY A 287 -0.82 12.27 -27.66
CA GLY A 287 -1.18 12.14 -29.08
C GLY A 287 -1.20 13.48 -29.80
N LEU A 288 -1.81 14.52 -29.22
CA LEU A 288 -1.81 15.88 -29.76
C LEU A 288 -0.40 16.48 -29.81
N CYS A 289 0.42 16.23 -28.79
CA CYS A 289 1.80 16.68 -28.72
C CYS A 289 2.63 16.09 -29.88
N ILE A 290 2.49 14.80 -30.15
CA ILE A 290 3.15 14.11 -31.27
C ILE A 290 2.68 14.67 -32.63
N LEU A 291 1.42 15.11 -32.75
CA LEU A 291 0.89 15.65 -34.01
C LEU A 291 1.31 17.10 -34.28
N TYR A 292 1.33 17.95 -33.25
CA TYR A 292 1.37 19.41 -33.45
C TYR A 292 2.63 20.08 -32.90
N VAL A 293 3.37 19.46 -31.97
CA VAL A 293 4.59 20.08 -31.44
C VAL A 293 5.75 19.81 -32.42
N PRO A 294 6.43 20.85 -32.92
CA PRO A 294 7.52 20.70 -33.87
C PRO A 294 8.81 20.31 -33.15
N TYR A 295 8.91 19.02 -32.81
CA TYR A 295 10.14 18.48 -32.26
C TYR A 295 11.25 18.40 -33.32
N PRO A 296 12.53 18.51 -32.92
CA PRO A 296 13.64 18.26 -33.83
C PRO A 296 13.60 16.83 -34.36
N ASP A 297 13.44 16.68 -35.67
CA ASP A 297 13.43 15.37 -36.30
C ASP A 297 14.82 14.73 -36.23
N LYS A 298 14.89 13.49 -35.73
CA LYS A 298 16.07 12.62 -35.73
C LYS A 298 17.36 13.31 -35.26
N ILE A 299 17.45 13.58 -33.95
CA ILE A 299 18.63 14.21 -33.33
C ILE A 299 19.92 13.43 -33.60
N THR A 300 19.85 12.10 -33.57
CA THR A 300 20.98 11.22 -33.87
C THR A 300 20.50 9.92 -34.49
N SER A 301 21.40 9.25 -35.20
CA SER A 301 21.22 7.90 -35.76
C SER A 301 22.10 6.85 -35.07
N ASP A 302 22.92 7.26 -34.09
CA ASP A 302 23.74 6.33 -33.32
C ASP A 302 22.85 5.51 -32.38
N LYS A 303 22.83 4.19 -32.59
CA LYS A 303 21.91 3.28 -31.90
C LYS A 303 22.08 3.30 -30.38
N LEU A 304 23.31 3.46 -29.89
CA LEU A 304 23.58 3.52 -28.46
C LEU A 304 23.04 4.83 -27.87
N LEU A 305 23.32 5.98 -28.52
CA LEU A 305 22.80 7.27 -28.08
C LEU A 305 21.27 7.32 -28.13
N VAL A 306 20.65 6.78 -29.21
CA VAL A 306 19.19 6.67 -29.30
C VAL A 306 18.64 5.83 -28.16
N SER A 307 19.25 4.68 -27.85
CA SER A 307 18.76 3.80 -26.79
C SER A 307 18.81 4.47 -25.41
N ILE A 308 19.93 5.10 -25.07
CA ILE A 308 20.12 5.71 -23.75
C ILE A 308 19.26 6.96 -23.62
N PHE A 309 19.38 7.92 -24.54
CA PHE A 309 18.68 9.20 -24.41
C PHE A 309 17.19 9.09 -24.70
N GLY A 310 16.79 8.25 -25.66
CA GLY A 310 15.38 7.91 -25.87
C GLY A 310 14.76 7.33 -24.61
N GLY A 311 15.45 6.39 -23.95
CA GLY A 311 15.01 5.83 -22.67
C GLY A 311 14.99 6.87 -21.54
N VAL A 312 16.02 7.70 -21.38
CA VAL A 312 16.06 8.75 -20.35
C VAL A 312 14.90 9.73 -20.50
N PHE A 313 14.67 10.28 -21.71
CA PHE A 313 13.59 11.25 -21.90
C PHE A 313 12.21 10.61 -21.75
N MET A 314 12.05 9.37 -22.26
CA MET A 314 10.81 8.62 -22.09
C MET A 314 10.51 8.35 -20.62
N GLY A 315 11.47 7.78 -19.88
CA GLY A 315 11.29 7.46 -18.48
C GLY A 315 11.16 8.69 -17.58
N THR A 316 11.83 9.79 -17.93
CA THR A 316 11.59 11.09 -17.27
C THR A 316 10.16 11.55 -17.47
N GLY A 317 9.65 11.48 -18.70
CA GLY A 317 8.30 11.90 -19.04
C GLY A 317 7.23 11.07 -18.34
N ILE A 318 7.37 9.74 -18.38
CA ILE A 318 6.48 8.80 -17.68
C ILE A 318 6.54 9.04 -16.16
N GLY A 319 7.73 9.16 -15.58
CA GLY A 319 7.90 9.41 -14.15
C GLY A 319 7.29 10.74 -13.69
N MET A 320 7.41 11.80 -14.50
CA MET A 320 6.74 13.08 -14.24
C MET A 320 5.22 12.95 -14.31
N ALA A 321 4.67 12.24 -15.30
CA ALA A 321 3.23 12.00 -15.38
C ALA A 321 2.69 11.25 -14.16
N ILE A 322 3.42 10.25 -13.65
CA ILE A 322 3.07 9.51 -12.44
C ILE A 322 3.07 10.43 -11.21
N ARG A 323 4.08 11.31 -11.08
CA ARG A 323 4.09 12.35 -10.04
C ARG A 323 2.94 13.35 -10.17
N GLY A 324 2.48 13.58 -11.40
CA GLY A 324 1.27 14.33 -11.74
C GLY A 324 -0.02 13.53 -11.56
N GLY A 325 0.00 12.33 -10.96
CA GLY A 325 -1.17 11.54 -10.63
C GLY A 325 -1.88 10.89 -11.83
N CYS A 326 -1.16 10.60 -12.91
CA CYS A 326 -1.68 9.93 -14.10
C CYS A 326 -0.64 8.98 -14.71
N ALA A 327 -1.05 8.10 -15.64
CA ALA A 327 -0.14 7.25 -16.40
C ALA A 327 -0.11 7.68 -17.88
N LEU A 328 1.08 7.67 -18.49
CA LEU A 328 1.24 7.87 -19.94
C LEU A 328 1.37 6.55 -20.71
N ASP A 329 1.75 5.49 -20.01
CA ASP A 329 1.73 4.12 -20.50
C ASP A 329 0.80 3.29 -19.60
N GLY A 330 -0.11 2.55 -20.23
CA GLY A 330 -1.20 1.85 -19.55
C GLY A 330 -0.74 0.58 -18.84
N ILE A 331 0.42 0.04 -19.20
CA ILE A 331 0.96 -1.18 -18.57
C ILE A 331 1.37 -0.91 -17.11
N GLU A 332 1.67 0.33 -16.76
CA GLU A 332 1.97 0.79 -15.40
C GLU A 332 0.74 0.73 -14.49
N VAL A 333 -0.46 0.84 -15.08
CA VAL A 333 -1.72 0.59 -14.34
C VAL A 333 -1.78 -0.88 -13.91
N LEU A 334 -1.19 -1.81 -14.67
CA LEU A 334 -1.03 -3.19 -14.21
C LEU A 334 -0.12 -3.29 -13.00
N ALA A 335 0.94 -2.47 -12.89
CA ALA A 335 1.87 -2.52 -11.75
C ALA A 335 1.19 -2.16 -10.41
N LEU A 336 0.13 -1.36 -10.46
CA LEU A 336 -0.71 -1.06 -9.29
C LEU A 336 -1.63 -2.23 -8.89
N TYR A 337 -1.78 -3.24 -9.76
CA TYR A 337 -2.55 -4.45 -9.49
C TYR A 337 -1.79 -5.39 -8.53
N THR A 338 -1.81 -5.06 -7.24
CA THR A 338 -1.30 -5.97 -6.20
C THR A 338 -2.33 -7.09 -5.97
N GLY A 339 -2.47 -8.01 -6.94
CA GLY A 339 -3.51 -9.04 -6.95
C GLY A 339 -2.95 -10.47 -6.93
N LYS A 340 -3.02 -11.12 -5.77
CA LYS A 340 -2.68 -12.54 -5.56
C LYS A 340 -3.70 -13.48 -6.23
N ARG A 341 -3.59 -13.73 -7.53
CA ARG A 341 -4.24 -14.89 -8.19
C ARG A 341 -3.43 -15.51 -9.33
N ILE A 342 -2.25 -14.97 -9.66
CA ILE A 342 -1.38 -15.45 -10.73
C ILE A 342 -0.02 -15.72 -10.11
N SER A 343 0.62 -16.85 -10.46
CA SER A 343 1.94 -17.24 -9.94
C SER A 343 3.07 -16.29 -10.37
N PHE A 344 2.82 -15.47 -11.39
CA PHE A 344 3.75 -14.47 -11.91
C PHE A 344 3.53 -13.11 -11.25
N THR A 345 4.62 -12.45 -10.90
CA THR A 345 4.65 -11.04 -10.52
C THR A 345 4.31 -10.16 -11.72
N ILE A 346 3.79 -8.96 -11.47
CA ILE A 346 3.44 -8.02 -12.55
C ILE A 346 4.67 -7.68 -13.39
N SER A 347 5.83 -7.50 -12.74
CA SER A 347 7.09 -7.24 -13.42
C SER A 347 7.47 -8.37 -14.39
N GLU A 348 7.17 -9.62 -14.06
CA GLU A 348 7.37 -10.76 -14.97
C GLU A 348 6.37 -10.76 -16.14
N ILE A 349 5.12 -10.36 -15.91
CA ILE A 349 4.11 -10.23 -16.97
C ILE A 349 4.53 -9.14 -17.97
N ILE A 350 4.93 -7.97 -17.48
CA ILE A 350 5.41 -6.85 -18.29
C ILE A 350 6.66 -7.27 -19.08
N LEU A 351 7.61 -7.94 -18.43
CA LEU A 351 8.80 -8.46 -19.09
C LEU A 351 8.44 -9.45 -20.20
N GLY A 352 7.49 -10.35 -19.95
CA GLY A 352 6.99 -11.30 -20.95
C GLY A 352 6.40 -10.60 -22.19
N ILE A 353 5.56 -9.58 -21.99
CA ILE A 353 5.00 -8.77 -23.08
C ILE A 353 6.12 -8.09 -23.88
N ASN A 354 7.09 -7.48 -23.21
CA ASN A 354 8.20 -6.79 -23.86
C ASN A 354 9.09 -7.75 -24.65
N ILE A 355 9.36 -8.96 -24.14
CA ILE A 355 10.11 -9.99 -24.87
C ILE A 355 9.40 -10.31 -26.20
N VAL A 356 8.07 -10.49 -26.18
CA VAL A 356 7.31 -10.76 -27.40
C VAL A 356 7.40 -9.58 -28.38
N ILE A 357 7.24 -8.34 -27.90
CA ILE A 357 7.38 -7.13 -28.73
C ILE A 357 8.76 -7.08 -29.40
N PHE A 358 9.82 -7.27 -28.63
CA PHE A 358 11.19 -7.20 -29.15
C PHE A 358 11.54 -8.34 -30.11
N LEU A 359 10.96 -9.53 -29.91
CA LEU A 359 11.10 -10.65 -30.84
C LEU A 359 10.44 -10.33 -32.18
N ILE A 360 9.21 -9.82 -32.18
CA ILE A 360 8.51 -9.43 -33.42
C ILE A 360 9.29 -8.31 -34.12
N ALA A 361 9.68 -7.27 -33.38
CA ALA A 361 10.49 -6.18 -33.89
C ALA A 361 11.84 -6.65 -34.49
N ALA A 362 12.45 -7.72 -33.94
CA ALA A 362 13.73 -8.23 -34.43
C ALA A 362 13.62 -8.84 -35.83
N PHE A 363 12.47 -9.42 -36.19
CA PHE A 363 12.23 -9.95 -37.53
C PHE A 363 11.93 -8.85 -38.55
N GLU A 364 11.26 -7.77 -38.12
CA GLU A 364 10.82 -6.69 -39.01
C GLU A 364 11.89 -5.60 -39.21
N VAL A 365 12.46 -5.09 -38.10
CA VAL A 365 13.42 -3.97 -38.09
C VAL A 365 14.87 -4.45 -37.99
N GLY A 366 15.08 -5.66 -37.49
CA GLY A 366 16.38 -6.31 -37.36
C GLY A 366 16.88 -6.41 -35.92
N PHE A 367 17.56 -7.52 -35.63
CA PHE A 367 18.06 -7.89 -34.30
C PHE A 367 18.85 -6.79 -33.59
N THR A 368 19.70 -6.05 -34.30
CA THR A 368 20.51 -5.00 -33.68
C THR A 368 19.63 -3.92 -33.05
N THR A 369 18.65 -3.40 -33.78
CA THR A 369 17.77 -2.31 -33.28
C THR A 369 16.88 -2.81 -32.15
N SER A 370 16.40 -4.05 -32.20
CA SER A 370 15.63 -4.68 -31.12
C SER A 370 16.44 -4.90 -29.85
N LEU A 371 17.70 -5.35 -29.95
CA LEU A 371 18.59 -5.47 -28.79
C LEU A 371 18.86 -4.11 -28.13
N TYR A 372 19.05 -3.06 -28.93
CA TYR A 372 19.17 -1.71 -28.40
C TYR A 372 17.84 -1.18 -27.82
N SER A 373 16.69 -1.64 -28.31
CA SER A 373 15.36 -1.30 -27.74
C SER A 373 15.17 -1.89 -26.34
N ILE A 374 15.81 -3.04 -26.04
CA ILE A 374 15.88 -3.57 -24.66
C ILE A 374 16.65 -2.58 -23.76
N ILE A 375 17.75 -1.99 -24.25
CA ILE A 375 18.52 -0.98 -23.51
C ILE A 375 17.68 0.29 -23.31
N THR A 376 16.91 0.70 -24.31
CA THR A 376 15.94 1.80 -24.20
C THR A 376 14.97 1.56 -23.06
N TYR A 377 14.29 0.42 -23.07
CA TYR A 377 13.32 0.06 -22.03
C TYR A 377 13.97 0.00 -20.63
N PHE A 378 15.15 -0.61 -20.51
CA PHE A 378 15.88 -0.64 -19.24
C PHE A 378 16.22 0.77 -18.74
N THR A 379 16.67 1.64 -19.64
CA THR A 379 17.03 3.02 -19.30
C THR A 379 15.78 3.84 -18.92
N ALA A 380 14.67 3.67 -19.63
CA ALA A 380 13.39 4.27 -19.30
C ALA A 380 12.91 3.82 -17.92
N SER A 381 12.88 2.51 -17.65
CA SER A 381 12.49 1.95 -16.35
C SER A 381 13.33 2.50 -15.19
N ARG A 382 14.65 2.58 -15.36
CA ARG A 382 15.54 3.18 -14.36
C ARG A 382 15.25 4.66 -14.14
N MET A 383 14.96 5.40 -15.21
CA MET A 383 14.67 6.83 -15.11
C MET A 383 13.30 7.10 -14.49
N ILE A 384 12.30 6.25 -14.73
CA ILE A 384 11.00 6.30 -14.07
C ILE A 384 11.18 6.22 -12.55
N ASN A 385 11.86 5.17 -12.07
CA ASN A 385 12.12 4.98 -10.64
C ASN A 385 12.89 6.16 -10.05
N PHE A 386 13.91 6.64 -10.77
CA PHE A 386 14.68 7.81 -10.37
C PHE A 386 13.83 9.08 -10.20
N VAL A 387 12.89 9.33 -11.11
CA VAL A 387 12.02 10.52 -11.02
C VAL A 387 10.99 10.38 -9.90
N ILE A 388 10.44 9.19 -9.69
CA ILE A 388 9.41 8.92 -8.69
C ILE A 388 10.00 8.86 -7.27
N GLU A 389 11.00 8.00 -7.06
CA GLU A 389 11.57 7.67 -5.74
C GLU A 389 12.68 8.67 -5.34
N GLY A 390 13.32 9.31 -6.32
CA GLY A 390 14.42 10.24 -6.10
C GLY A 390 15.79 9.56 -5.95
N LEU A 391 16.81 10.39 -5.70
CA LEU A 391 18.22 9.98 -5.58
C LEU A 391 18.61 9.40 -4.21
N GLU A 392 17.75 9.49 -3.20
CA GLU A 392 18.12 9.19 -1.81
C GLU A 392 18.01 7.69 -1.50
N GLU A 393 19.04 6.93 -1.89
CA GLU A 393 19.28 5.59 -1.36
C GLU A 393 19.75 5.68 0.11
N TYR A 394 18.84 5.41 1.04
CA TYR A 394 19.20 5.26 2.45
C TYR A 394 19.97 3.95 2.66
N THR A 395 21.09 4.05 3.35
CA THR A 395 21.92 2.90 3.72
C THR A 395 21.79 2.69 5.23
N GLY A 396 21.33 1.50 5.62
CA GLY A 396 21.41 1.04 6.99
C GLY A 396 22.84 0.66 7.30
N VAL A 397 23.41 1.22 8.37
CA VAL A 397 24.77 0.96 8.79
C VAL A 397 24.73 0.32 10.17
N THR A 398 25.26 -0.88 10.25
CA THR A 398 25.44 -1.60 11.51
C THR A 398 26.91 -1.55 11.90
N ILE A 399 27.17 -1.12 13.13
CA ILE A 399 28.50 -0.91 13.68
C ILE A 399 28.63 -1.78 14.94
N ILE A 400 29.61 -2.67 14.95
CA ILE A 400 29.96 -3.54 16.06
C ILE A 400 31.36 -3.17 16.51
N SER A 401 31.49 -2.66 17.74
CA SER A 401 32.77 -2.15 18.24
C SER A 401 32.87 -2.30 19.76
N GLY A 402 34.10 -2.47 20.26
CA GLY A 402 34.38 -2.43 21.69
C GLY A 402 34.28 -1.03 22.31
N GLN A 403 34.37 0.02 21.48
CA GLN A 403 34.25 1.44 21.88
C GLN A 403 32.87 2.01 21.55
N ASN A 404 31.82 1.22 21.83
CA ASN A 404 30.45 1.56 21.48
C ASN A 404 29.98 2.91 22.06
N GLN A 405 30.42 3.30 23.26
CA GLN A 405 29.99 4.56 23.90
C GLN A 405 30.45 5.80 23.13
N ALA A 406 31.73 5.85 22.73
CA ALA A 406 32.28 6.96 21.95
C ALA A 406 31.63 7.05 20.56
N ILE A 407 31.36 5.91 19.93
CA ILE A 407 30.66 5.84 18.64
C ILE A 407 29.21 6.34 18.77
N LYS A 408 28.48 5.93 19.82
CA LYS A 408 27.12 6.41 20.11
C LYS A 408 27.09 7.93 20.25
N GLU A 409 28.02 8.50 21.02
CA GLU A 409 28.12 9.94 21.21
C GLU A 409 28.46 10.67 19.92
N MET A 410 29.43 10.18 19.14
CA MET A 410 29.82 10.76 17.85
C MET A 410 28.65 10.79 16.87
N LEU A 411 27.91 9.68 16.73
CA LEU A 411 26.77 9.59 15.82
C LEU A 411 25.64 10.56 16.18
N VAL A 412 25.32 10.68 17.47
CA VAL A 412 24.23 11.55 17.94
C VAL A 412 24.64 13.01 17.98
N MET A 413 25.80 13.32 18.57
CA MET A 413 26.20 14.69 18.88
C MET A 413 26.94 15.38 17.73
N GLN A 414 27.74 14.64 16.95
CA GLN A 414 28.50 15.23 15.84
C GLN A 414 27.80 15.07 14.49
N LEU A 415 27.26 13.88 14.21
CA LEU A 415 26.54 13.62 12.95
C LEU A 415 25.04 13.95 13.03
N GLY A 416 24.48 14.14 14.23
CA GLY A 416 23.07 14.47 14.41
C GLY A 416 22.12 13.35 13.98
N ARG A 417 22.58 12.10 14.02
CA ARG A 417 21.86 10.94 13.51
C ARG A 417 21.20 10.16 14.64
N GLY A 418 19.95 9.78 14.41
CA GLY A 418 19.28 8.80 15.28
C GLY A 418 20.01 7.47 15.23
N ILE A 419 20.09 6.80 16.38
CA ILE A 419 20.69 5.48 16.52
C ILE A 419 19.71 4.53 17.19
N THR A 420 19.78 3.26 16.81
CA THR A 420 19.08 2.15 17.47
C THR A 420 20.14 1.19 18.01
N ILE A 421 19.94 0.70 19.22
CA ILE A 421 20.88 -0.22 19.86
C ILE A 421 20.28 -1.62 19.86
N TYR A 422 20.92 -2.55 19.17
CA TYR A 422 20.64 -3.98 19.34
C TYR A 422 21.54 -4.52 20.45
N LYS A 423 20.94 -5.22 21.42
CA LYS A 423 21.68 -5.95 22.44
C LYS A 423 22.08 -7.30 21.85
N GLY A 424 23.38 -7.58 21.84
CA GLY A 424 23.91 -8.85 21.35
C GLY A 424 25.10 -9.30 22.17
N GLU A 425 25.71 -10.40 21.75
CA GLU A 425 26.91 -10.94 22.37
C GLU A 425 27.99 -11.12 21.30
N ARG A 426 29.23 -10.76 21.64
CA ARG A 426 30.43 -11.07 20.86
C ARG A 426 31.07 -12.32 21.46
N GLY A 427 31.30 -13.35 20.67
CA GLY A 427 31.81 -14.65 21.13
C GLY A 427 31.64 -15.69 20.03
N PHE A 428 32.21 -16.89 20.20
CA PHE A 428 32.30 -17.97 19.20
C PHE A 428 33.39 -17.81 18.13
N LEU A 429 34.54 -17.23 18.50
CA LEU A 429 35.74 -17.32 17.66
C LEU A 429 36.36 -18.71 17.78
N LYS A 430 37.03 -19.19 16.72
CA LYS A 430 37.60 -20.56 16.64
C LYS A 430 38.54 -20.91 17.81
N GLU A 431 39.17 -19.92 18.42
CA GLU A 431 40.16 -20.07 19.51
C GLU A 431 39.60 -19.75 20.91
N SER A 432 38.36 -19.28 20.99
CA SER A 432 37.72 -18.81 22.23
C SER A 432 36.20 -18.98 22.14
N PHE A 433 35.79 -20.19 21.75
CA PHE A 433 34.40 -20.53 21.46
C PHE A 433 33.48 -20.32 22.66
N ASP A 434 33.96 -20.66 23.86
CA ASP A 434 33.19 -20.56 25.10
C ASP A 434 33.16 -19.15 25.71
N VAL A 435 33.93 -18.21 25.17
CA VAL A 435 34.00 -16.84 25.68
C VAL A 435 33.04 -15.96 24.89
N HIS A 436 32.01 -15.48 25.59
CA HIS A 436 31.07 -14.49 25.08
C HIS A 436 31.02 -13.27 26.00
N HIS A 437 30.87 -12.10 25.41
CA HIS A 437 30.73 -10.83 26.11
C HIS A 437 29.53 -10.06 25.55
N PRO A 438 28.73 -9.41 26.39
CA PRO A 438 27.68 -8.52 25.90
C PRO A 438 28.29 -7.37 25.09
N VAL A 439 27.65 -7.02 23.98
CA VAL A 439 28.05 -5.91 23.12
C VAL A 439 26.81 -5.15 22.65
N ASP A 440 26.90 -3.82 22.70
CA ASP A 440 25.93 -2.94 22.03
C ASP A 440 26.29 -2.88 20.54
N ILE A 441 25.39 -3.34 19.70
CA ILE A 441 25.46 -3.19 18.24
C ILE A 441 24.72 -1.91 17.88
N VAL A 442 25.43 -0.96 17.28
CA VAL A 442 24.87 0.35 16.94
C VAL A 442 24.37 0.33 15.51
N PHE A 443 23.09 0.63 15.31
CA PHE A 443 22.47 0.77 14.01
C PHE A 443 22.09 2.22 13.75
N THR A 444 22.35 2.71 12.55
CA THR A 444 21.93 4.03 12.11
C THR A 444 21.62 4.01 10.62
N VAL A 445 20.87 5.00 10.16
CA VAL A 445 20.52 5.17 8.75
C VAL A 445 21.13 6.47 8.26
N VAL A 446 21.93 6.37 7.20
CA VAL A 446 22.60 7.50 6.56
C VAL A 446 22.38 7.48 5.06
N THR A 447 22.61 8.62 4.41
CA THR A 447 22.64 8.67 2.95
C THR A 447 23.94 8.06 2.40
N ARG A 448 23.93 7.63 1.14
CA ARG A 448 25.13 7.13 0.45
C ARG A 448 26.32 8.10 0.50
N LEU A 449 26.05 9.41 0.45
CA LEU A 449 27.08 10.46 0.53
C LEU A 449 27.73 10.55 1.93
N GLU A 450 26.96 10.28 2.98
CA GLU A 450 27.41 10.34 4.37
C GLU A 450 28.14 9.08 4.83
N LEU A 451 27.89 7.94 4.16
CA LEU A 451 28.46 6.65 4.51
C LEU A 451 29.98 6.67 4.61
N ARG A 452 30.65 7.36 3.67
CA ARG A 452 32.12 7.45 3.67
C ARG A 452 32.60 8.17 4.93
N ARG A 453 32.06 9.37 5.19
CA ARG A 453 32.39 10.17 6.37
C ARG A 453 32.14 9.40 7.68
N LEU A 454 31.02 8.69 7.78
CA LEU A 454 30.72 7.87 8.96
C LEU A 454 31.75 6.77 9.15
N LYS A 455 32.11 6.02 8.09
CA LYS A 455 33.12 4.94 8.18
C LYS A 455 34.46 5.46 8.65
N ASP A 456 34.90 6.61 8.13
CA ASP A 456 36.17 7.25 8.49
C ASP A 456 36.16 7.63 9.98
N MET A 457 35.10 8.31 10.46
CA MET A 457 34.96 8.70 11.87
C MET A 457 34.88 7.50 12.82
N VAL A 458 34.24 6.40 12.42
CA VAL A 458 34.21 5.17 13.23
C VAL A 458 35.60 4.52 13.30
N HIS A 459 36.36 4.48 12.19
CA HIS A 459 37.71 3.92 12.19
C HIS A 459 38.72 4.78 12.95
N GLU A 460 38.54 6.09 13.01
CA GLU A 460 39.33 6.98 13.87
C GLU A 460 39.14 6.65 15.36
N ILE A 461 37.91 6.32 15.77
CA ILE A 461 37.60 5.92 17.15
C ILE A 461 38.08 4.50 17.43
N ASP A 462 37.71 3.54 16.59
CA ASP A 462 38.06 2.13 16.74
C ASP A 462 38.45 1.50 15.39
N PRO A 463 39.76 1.37 15.11
CA PRO A 463 40.25 0.71 13.90
C PRO A 463 39.85 -0.78 13.78
N LYS A 464 39.38 -1.40 14.87
CA LYS A 464 38.92 -2.80 14.90
C LYS A 464 37.40 -2.91 14.79
N ALA A 465 36.67 -1.80 14.61
CA ALA A 465 35.22 -1.81 14.46
C ALA A 465 34.80 -2.60 13.20
N PHE A 466 33.82 -3.48 13.36
CA PHE A 466 33.19 -4.18 12.24
C PHE A 466 31.97 -3.41 11.78
N ILE A 467 31.99 -2.96 10.52
CA ILE A 467 30.91 -2.15 9.92
C ILE A 467 30.39 -2.89 8.69
N PHE A 468 29.08 -3.13 8.65
CA PHE A 468 28.41 -3.63 7.45
C PHE A 468 27.20 -2.79 7.11
N THR A 469 26.82 -2.82 5.84
CA THR A 469 25.77 -1.96 5.28
C THR A 469 24.69 -2.78 4.62
N SER A 470 23.44 -2.39 4.84
CA SER A 470 22.26 -2.96 4.18
C SER A 470 21.56 -1.87 3.37
N ILE A 471 21.10 -2.22 2.18
CA ILE A 471 20.27 -1.33 1.38
C ILE A 471 18.89 -1.26 2.03
N ILE A 472 18.44 -0.05 2.34
CA ILE A 472 17.09 0.18 2.83
C ILE A 472 16.24 0.63 1.64
N LYS A 473 15.26 -0.20 1.26
CA LYS A 473 14.34 0.12 0.16
C LYS A 473 13.40 1.28 0.54
N GLU A 474 12.88 1.24 1.76
CA GLU A 474 11.99 2.27 2.30
C GLU A 474 12.31 2.50 3.78
N ALA A 475 12.34 3.77 4.20
CA ALA A 475 12.42 4.16 5.59
C ALA A 475 11.42 5.29 5.85
N ALA A 476 10.55 5.12 6.84
CA ALA A 476 9.58 6.12 7.26
C ALA A 476 9.76 6.44 8.75
N GLY A 477 9.71 7.73 9.11
CA GLY A 477 9.91 8.19 10.49
C GLY A 477 11.38 8.32 10.92
N GLY A 478 11.61 8.51 12.22
CA GLY A 478 12.95 8.65 12.81
C GLY A 478 13.67 9.98 12.51
N VAL A 479 14.84 10.19 13.12
CA VAL A 479 15.71 11.37 12.86
C VAL A 479 16.56 11.11 11.60
N LEU A 480 15.90 10.97 10.46
CA LEU A 480 16.54 10.74 9.14
C LEU A 480 16.99 12.05 8.47
N LYS A 481 16.45 13.19 8.92
CA LYS A 481 16.87 14.52 8.45
C LYS A 481 16.53 15.56 9.51
N ARG A 482 17.50 16.39 9.89
CA ARG A 482 17.20 17.66 10.56
C ARG A 482 16.56 18.55 9.49
N ARG A 483 15.23 18.72 9.49
CA ARG A 483 14.61 19.78 8.70
C ARG A 483 15.27 21.08 9.15
N ALA A 484 16.08 21.68 8.29
CA ALA A 484 16.51 23.05 8.48
C ALA A 484 15.23 23.88 8.51
N ARG A 485 14.84 24.35 9.71
CA ARG A 485 13.85 25.41 9.84
C ARG A 485 14.50 26.65 9.23
N HIS A 486 14.07 27.01 8.03
CA HIS A 486 14.12 28.38 7.56
C HIS A 486 12.74 28.98 7.71
#